data_AF-A0AAW6HP90-F1
#
_entry.id   AF-A0AAW6HP90-F1
#
_cell.length_a   1.000
_cell.length_b   1.000
_cell.length_c   1.000
_cell.angle_alpha   90.00
_cell.angle_beta   90.00
_cell.angle_gamma   90.00
#
_symmetry.space_group_name_H-M   'P 1'
#
loop_
_entity.id
_entity.type
_entity.pdbx_description
1 polymer ?
#
loop_
_entity_poly.entity_id
_entity_poly.type
_entity_poly.pdbx_seq_one_letter_code
_entity_poly.pdbx_strand_id
1 'polypeptide(L)'
;MKTILEVSLQEASKAQVAINDSLLQTELTQTGTNIWELPTYDMNDRYECDGDEELKDEIRELFTVCGISEDEYSFSDKKTEE
;
A
#
# COMPACT_ATOMS: atom_id res chain seq x y z
N MET A 1 2.64 0.71 14.32
CA MET A 1 3.42 1.15 13.15
C MET A 1 2.45 1.39 12.00
N LYS A 2 2.89 2.07 10.94
CA LYS A 2 2.06 2.29 9.77
C LYS A 2 2.90 2.22 8.51
N THR A 3 2.46 1.47 7.51
CA THR A 3 3.14 1.49 6.21
C THR A 3 2.51 2.54 5.31
N ILE A 4 3.37 3.27 4.61
CA ILE A 4 2.98 4.19 3.55
C ILE A 4 3.42 3.58 2.22
N LEU A 5 2.47 3.41 1.32
CA LEU A 5 2.69 3.10 -0.07
C LEU A 5 2.79 4.41 -0.85
N GLU A 6 3.95 4.68 -1.42
CA GLU A 6 4.17 5.80 -2.33
C GLU A 6 4.39 5.27 -3.74
N VAL A 7 3.65 5.81 -4.70
CA VAL A 7 3.75 5.45 -6.13
C VAL A 7 4.33 6.64 -6.89
N SER A 8 5.02 6.41 -8.00
CA SER A 8 5.43 7.44 -8.94
C SER A 8 4.21 8.21 -9.44
N LEU A 9 4.31 9.54 -9.53
CA LEU A 9 3.23 10.39 -10.03
C LEU A 9 2.72 10.02 -11.43
N GLN A 10 3.58 9.37 -12.24
CA GLN A 10 3.23 8.90 -13.58
C GLN A 10 2.23 7.74 -13.52
N GLU A 11 2.48 6.75 -12.66
CA GLU A 11 1.62 5.58 -12.48
C GLU A 11 0.55 5.78 -11.39
N ALA A 12 0.57 6.90 -10.65
CA ALA A 12 -0.37 7.18 -9.57
C ALA A 12 -1.84 7.10 -10.00
N SER A 13 -2.16 7.60 -11.21
CA SER A 13 -3.52 7.48 -11.74
C SER A 13 -3.90 6.02 -12.01
N LYS A 14 -2.96 5.21 -12.49
CA LYS A 14 -3.21 3.79 -12.76
C LYS A 14 -3.32 2.99 -11.46
N ALA A 15 -2.43 3.24 -10.51
CA ALA A 15 -2.48 2.67 -9.17
C ALA A 15 -3.80 3.00 -8.47
N GLN A 16 -4.25 4.25 -8.56
CA GLN A 16 -5.53 4.66 -8.01
C GLN A 16 -6.70 3.85 -8.61
N VAL A 17 -6.72 3.68 -9.93
CA VAL A 17 -7.75 2.88 -10.60
C VAL A 17 -7.67 1.41 -10.15
N ALA A 18 -6.46 0.84 -10.12
CA ALA A 18 -6.24 -0.54 -9.70
C ALA A 18 -6.72 -0.79 -8.26
N ILE A 19 -6.38 0.12 -7.34
CA ILE A 19 -6.76 0.03 -5.93
C ILE A 19 -8.29 0.17 -5.78
N ASN A 20 -8.91 1.13 -6.48
CA ASN A 20 -10.37 1.31 -6.44
C ASN A 20 -11.14 0.15 -7.07
N ASP A 21 -10.57 -0.52 -8.07
CA ASP A 21 -11.17 -1.71 -8.68
C ASP A 21 -11.01 -2.97 -7.80
N SER A 22 -10.07 -2.93 -6.85
CA SER A 22 -9.76 -4.01 -5.91
C SER A 22 -10.43 -3.81 -4.54
N LEU A 23 -10.44 -4.87 -3.74
CA LEU A 23 -10.85 -4.81 -2.33
C LEU A 23 -9.89 -3.96 -1.48
N LEU A 24 -8.67 -3.71 -1.97
CA LEU A 24 -7.67 -2.87 -1.31
C LEU A 24 -8.15 -1.45 -1.06
N GLN A 25 -9.17 -0.93 -1.77
CA GLN A 25 -9.74 0.39 -1.48
C GLN A 25 -10.32 0.52 -0.06
N THR A 26 -10.74 -0.58 0.56
CA THR A 26 -11.30 -0.55 1.92
C THR A 26 -10.22 -0.61 2.98
N GLU A 27 -9.06 -1.17 2.64
CA GLU A 27 -7.91 -1.34 3.53
C GLU A 27 -6.98 -0.13 3.46
N LEU A 28 -6.75 0.39 2.24
CA LEU A 28 -5.85 1.50 1.97
C LEU A 28 -6.56 2.85 2.08
N THR A 29 -5.99 3.74 2.89
CA THR A 29 -6.45 5.13 2.95
C THR A 29 -5.61 6.00 2.02
N GLN A 30 -6.23 6.56 0.98
CA GLN A 30 -5.55 7.53 0.12
C GLN A 30 -5.39 8.87 0.85
N THR A 31 -4.15 9.28 1.10
CA THR A 31 -3.84 10.58 1.75
C THR A 31 -3.17 11.58 0.83
N GLY A 32 -2.66 11.14 -0.31
CA GLY A 32 -2.15 11.99 -1.37
C GLY A 32 -2.49 11.47 -2.76
N THR A 33 -2.16 12.23 -3.79
CA THR A 33 -2.39 11.84 -5.19
C THR A 33 -1.72 10.50 -5.52
N ASN A 34 -0.53 10.27 -4.96
CA ASN A 34 0.30 9.10 -5.19
C ASN A 34 0.71 8.40 -3.88
N ILE A 35 -0.04 8.67 -2.80
CA ILE A 35 0.29 8.19 -1.46
C ILE A 35 -0.94 7.50 -0.88
N TRP A 36 -0.73 6.25 -0.49
CA TRP A 36 -1.69 5.43 0.24
C TRP A 36 -1.09 5.00 1.55
N GLU A 37 -1.95 4.91 2.53
CA GLU A 37 -1.61 4.56 3.88
C GLU A 37 -2.28 3.23 4.22
N LEU A 38 -1.46 2.23 4.54
CA LEU A 38 -1.91 0.93 4.99
C LEU A 38 -2.48 1.03 6.42
N PRO A 39 -3.30 0.05 6.83
CA PRO A 39 -3.76 -0.06 8.21
C PRO A 39 -2.57 -0.07 9.17
N THR A 40 -2.77 0.55 10.33
CA THR A 40 -1.75 0.50 11.39
C THR A 40 -1.71 -0.90 11.96
N TYR A 41 -0.51 -1.45 12.13
CA TYR A 41 -0.28 -2.77 12.72
C TYR A 41 0.67 -2.64 13.93
N ASP A 42 0.49 -3.48 14.95
CA ASP A 42 1.46 -3.59 16.04
C ASP A 42 2.60 -4.53 15.66
N MET A 43 3.85 -4.06 15.74
CA MET A 43 5.02 -4.89 15.43
C MET A 43 5.28 -6.01 16.45
N ASN A 44 4.66 -5.95 17.63
CA ASN A 44 4.74 -7.01 18.62
C ASN A 44 3.63 -8.04 18.43
N ASP A 45 2.60 -7.72 17.64
CA ASP A 45 1.56 -8.67 17.25
C ASP A 45 1.94 -9.35 15.93
N ARG A 46 2.25 -10.65 16.02
CA ARG A 46 2.66 -11.42 14.85
C ARG A 46 1.55 -11.53 13.81
N TYR A 47 0.28 -11.63 14.24
CA TYR A 47 -0.84 -11.78 13.31
C TYR A 47 -1.04 -10.51 12.50
N GLU A 48 -0.93 -9.34 13.12
CA GLU A 48 -1.00 -8.07 12.39
C GLU A 48 0.21 -7.87 11.46
N CYS A 49 1.41 -8.32 11.87
CA CYS A 49 2.60 -8.24 11.02
C CYS A 49 2.52 -9.16 9.79
N ASP A 50 2.04 -10.41 9.95
CA ASP A 50 1.77 -11.32 8.82
C ASP A 50 0.71 -10.70 7.88
N GLY A 51 -0.36 -10.13 8.42
CA GLY A 51 -1.40 -9.47 7.61
C GLY A 51 -0.90 -8.26 6.83
N ASP A 52 0.00 -7.45 7.38
CA ASP A 52 0.64 -6.34 6.66
C ASP A 52 1.54 -6.85 5.52
N GLU A 53 2.29 -7.94 5.73
CA GLU A 53 3.09 -8.55 4.66
C GLU A 53 2.21 -9.16 3.56
N GLU A 54 1.11 -9.83 3.91
CA GLU A 54 0.13 -10.34 2.94
C GLU A 54 -0.47 -9.20 2.10
N LEU A 55 -0.88 -8.10 2.75
CA LEU A 55 -1.44 -6.95 2.05
C LEU A 55 -0.43 -6.30 1.10
N LYS A 56 0.85 -6.20 1.51
CA LYS A 56 1.94 -5.71 0.66
C LYS A 56 2.12 -6.58 -0.58
N ASP A 57 2.02 -7.90 -0.43
CA ASP A 57 2.13 -8.82 -1.56
C ASP A 57 0.92 -8.71 -2.51
N GLU A 58 -0.31 -8.61 -1.98
CA GLU A 58 -1.51 -8.37 -2.79
C GLU A 58 -1.41 -7.07 -3.62
N ILE A 59 -0.88 -6.00 -3.04
CA ILE A 59 -0.65 -4.73 -3.74
C ILE A 59 0.39 -4.92 -4.86
N ARG A 60 1.48 -5.65 -4.61
CA ARG A 60 2.50 -5.94 -5.63
C ARG A 60 1.95 -6.76 -6.78
N GLU A 61 1.14 -7.78 -6.50
CA GLU A 61 0.49 -8.58 -7.51
C GLU A 61 -0.48 -7.74 -8.35
N LEU A 62 -1.32 -6.93 -7.70
CA LEU A 62 -2.25 -6.02 -8.37
C LEU A 62 -1.51 -5.04 -9.29
N PHE A 63 -0.44 -4.44 -8.79
CA PHE A 63 0.39 -3.50 -9.55
C PHE A 63 1.07 -4.17 -10.73
N THR A 64 1.59 -5.38 -10.54
CA THR A 64 2.17 -6.20 -11.63
C THR A 64 1.13 -6.50 -12.71
N VAL A 65 -0.09 -6.89 -12.34
CA VAL A 65 -1.20 -7.14 -13.27
C VAL A 65 -1.60 -5.86 -14.03
N CYS A 66 -1.54 -4.71 -13.38
CA CYS A 66 -1.74 -3.41 -14.02
C CYS A 66 -0.52 -2.91 -14.82
N GLY A 67 0.60 -3.63 -14.81
CA GLY A 67 1.84 -3.23 -15.48
C GLY A 67 2.50 -2.01 -14.86
N ILE A 68 2.39 -1.85 -13.54
CA ILE A 68 3.14 -0.91 -12.72
C ILE A 68 4.40 -1.65 -12.24
N SER A 69 5.58 -1.12 -12.56
CA SER A 69 6.85 -1.73 -12.16
C SER A 69 7.12 -1.54 -10.67
N GLU A 70 7.85 -2.46 -10.04
CA GLU A 70 8.30 -2.33 -8.65
C GLU A 70 9.16 -1.08 -8.41
N ASP A 71 9.84 -0.55 -9.43
CA ASP A 71 10.56 0.73 -9.38
C ASP A 71 9.63 1.95 -9.26
N GLU A 72 8.36 1.80 -9.65
CA GLU A 72 7.38 2.90 -9.64
C GLU A 72 6.62 2.99 -8.31
N TYR A 73 6.94 2.17 -7.30
CA TYR A 73 6.35 2.31 -5.98
C TYR A 73 7.28 1.83 -4.88
N SER A 74 7.03 2.28 -3.66
CA SER A 74 7.80 1.90 -2.49
C SER A 74 6.92 1.86 -1.25
N PHE A 75 7.23 0.92 -0.36
CA PHE A 75 6.63 0.82 0.96
C PHE A 75 7.60 1.39 1.98
N SER A 76 7.12 2.33 2.79
CA SER A 76 7.89 2.97 3.85
C SER A 76 7.14 2.88 5.16
N ASP A 77 7.72 2.18 6.13
CA ASP A 77 7.14 2.08 7.47
C ASP A 77 7.45 3.36 8.26
N LYS A 78 6.40 4.03 8.74
CA LYS A 78 6.48 5.16 9.65
C LYS A 78 6.00 4.73 11.03
N LYS A 79 6.71 5.23 12.04
CA LYS A 79 6.26 5.14 13.42
C LYS A 79 5.10 6.12 13.58
N THR A 80 3.93 5.61 13.93
CA THR A 80 2.82 6.45 14.38
C THR A 80 3.26 7.04 15.73
N GLU A 81 3.66 8.31 15.74
CA GLU A 81 3.87 9.03 17.01
C GLU A 81 2.48 9.34 17.58
N GLU A 82 2.17 8.73 18.73
CA GLU A 82 0.98 9.03 19.55
C GLU A 82 1.05 10.43 20.16
#